data_AF-A0A8T7GYK4-F1
#
_entry.id   AF-A0A8T7GYK4-F1
#
_cell.length_a   1.000
_cell.length_b   1.000
_cell.length_c   1.000
_cell.angle_alpha   90.00
_cell.angle_beta   90.00
_cell.angle_gamma   90.00
#
_symmetry.space_group_name_H-M   'P 1'
#
loop_
_entity.id
_entity.type
_entity.pdbx_description
1 polymer ?
#
loop_
_entity_poly.entity_id
_entity_poly.type
_entity_poly.pdbx_seq_one_letter_code
_entity_poly.pdbx_strand_id
1 'polypeptide(L)'
;MGVSVGLSPEQLLEELKPILADDSIIWLSVEEARAWGFNCIYYTVRVEPHIPGAAAAFEFVTSTERLIPIAIVFLLPRDVDLGKISALSKDLNVYIFGSGESYGALVPLEEYGIRDRIVRSTRRILELVAGVKEFDPLIDGYYLDLLVA
;
A
#
# COMPACT_ATOMS: atom_id res chain seq x y z
N MET A 1 -5.62 -22.31 10.04
CA MET A 1 -5.72 -20.99 9.38
C MET A 1 -6.32 -20.05 10.39
N GLY A 2 -5.67 -18.92 10.67
CA GLY A 2 -6.34 -17.84 11.39
C GLY A 2 -7.38 -17.20 10.49
N VAL A 3 -8.53 -16.81 11.02
CA VAL A 3 -9.44 -15.90 10.33
C VAL A 3 -8.83 -14.51 10.49
N SER A 4 -8.49 -13.85 9.37
CA SER A 4 -8.18 -12.42 9.42
C SER A 4 -9.44 -11.69 9.82
N VAL A 5 -9.35 -10.93 10.90
CA VAL A 5 -10.46 -10.21 11.53
C VAL A 5 -10.64 -8.85 10.84
N GLY A 6 -9.56 -8.29 10.30
CA GLY A 6 -9.55 -6.99 9.63
C GLY A 6 -9.74 -5.80 10.59
N LEU A 7 -9.31 -4.63 10.14
CA LEU A 7 -9.44 -3.39 10.91
C LEU A 7 -10.81 -2.76 10.66
N SER A 8 -11.41 -2.12 11.67
CA SER A 8 -12.48 -1.16 11.39
C SER A 8 -11.89 0.16 10.87
N PRO A 9 -12.70 1.06 10.27
CA PRO A 9 -12.22 2.35 9.78
C PRO A 9 -11.53 3.18 10.87
N GLU A 10 -12.02 3.13 12.12
CA GLU A 10 -11.40 3.80 13.27
C GLU A 10 -10.01 3.23 13.59
N GLN A 11 -9.88 1.90 13.61
CA GLN A 11 -8.60 1.23 13.91
C GLN A 11 -7.55 1.53 12.84
N LEU A 12 -7.95 1.53 11.55
CA LEU A 12 -7.05 1.88 10.46
C LEU A 12 -6.68 3.36 10.48
N LEU A 13 -7.65 4.24 10.81
CA LEU A 13 -7.39 5.67 10.99
C LEU A 13 -6.39 5.93 12.12
N GLU A 14 -6.57 5.33 13.30
CA GLU A 14 -5.64 5.48 14.43
C GLU A 14 -4.22 5.02 14.09
N GLU A 15 -4.07 3.89 13.37
CA GLU A 15 -2.77 3.39 12.96
C GLU A 15 -2.10 4.27 11.88
N LEU A 16 -2.86 4.70 10.86
CA LEU A 16 -2.33 5.47 9.73
C LEU A 16 -2.24 6.99 9.97
N LYS A 17 -2.89 7.53 11.02
CA LYS A 17 -2.92 8.98 11.32
C LYS A 17 -1.56 9.70 11.22
N PRO A 18 -0.42 9.13 11.71
CA PRO A 18 0.87 9.81 11.62
C PRO A 18 1.43 9.96 10.19
N ILE A 19 0.82 9.31 9.20
CA ILE A 19 1.19 9.34 7.78
C ILE A 19 0.00 9.66 6.87
N LEU A 20 -1.11 10.18 7.38
CA LEU A 20 -2.26 10.63 6.57
C LEU A 20 -2.19 12.14 6.30
N ALA A 21 -2.53 12.55 5.07
CA ALA A 21 -2.69 13.96 4.72
C ALA A 21 -3.99 14.57 5.27
N ASP A 22 -5.05 13.77 5.34
CA ASP A 22 -6.37 14.15 5.85
C ASP A 22 -7.09 12.91 6.43
N ASP A 23 -7.75 13.05 7.59
CA ASP A 23 -8.50 11.95 8.23
C ASP A 23 -9.65 11.43 7.36
N SER A 24 -10.22 12.29 6.51
CA SER A 24 -11.35 11.96 5.64
C SER A 24 -11.01 10.96 4.53
N ILE A 25 -9.72 10.74 4.22
CA ILE A 25 -9.27 9.73 3.23
C ILE A 25 -9.80 8.34 3.59
N ILE A 26 -9.71 7.95 4.87
CA ILE A 26 -10.20 6.65 5.33
C ILE A 26 -11.73 6.59 5.22
N TRP A 27 -12.42 7.58 5.79
CA TRP A 27 -13.88 7.62 5.84
C TRP A 27 -14.54 7.66 4.46
N LEU A 28 -14.12 8.56 3.59
CA LEU A 28 -14.71 8.72 2.25
C LEU A 28 -14.49 7.47 1.39
N SER A 29 -13.31 6.83 1.49
CA SER A 29 -13.05 5.59 0.76
C SER A 29 -13.98 4.45 1.16
N VAL A 30 -14.31 4.33 2.45
CA VAL A 30 -15.25 3.32 2.98
C VAL A 30 -16.69 3.65 2.59
N GLU A 31 -17.11 4.91 2.72
CA GLU A 31 -18.45 5.35 2.34
C GLU A 31 -18.72 5.17 0.84
N GLU A 32 -17.76 5.55 -0.02
CA GLU A 32 -17.86 5.36 -1.47
C GLU A 32 -17.77 3.88 -1.86
N ALA A 33 -16.87 3.10 -1.25
CA ALA A 33 -16.82 1.65 -1.49
C ALA A 33 -18.15 0.97 -1.16
N ARG A 34 -18.75 1.29 0.00
CA ARG A 34 -20.07 0.77 0.41
C ARG A 34 -21.19 1.21 -0.53
N ALA A 35 -21.21 2.49 -0.94
CA ALA A 35 -22.29 3.04 -1.77
C ALA A 35 -22.23 2.63 -3.24
N TRP A 36 -21.04 2.34 -3.78
CA TRP A 36 -20.82 1.97 -5.19
C TRP A 36 -20.62 0.46 -5.38
N GLY A 37 -20.42 -0.30 -4.30
CA GLY A 37 -20.25 -1.76 -4.33
C GLY A 37 -18.83 -2.25 -4.60
N PHE A 38 -17.82 -1.39 -4.40
CA PHE A 38 -16.42 -1.79 -4.51
C PHE A 38 -15.98 -2.62 -3.31
N ASN A 39 -15.19 -3.67 -3.55
CA ASN A 39 -14.62 -4.54 -2.52
C ASN A 39 -13.10 -4.36 -2.36
N CYS A 40 -12.48 -3.41 -3.06
CA CYS A 40 -11.07 -3.08 -2.89
C CYS A 40 -10.82 -1.57 -2.82
N ILE A 41 -9.98 -1.16 -1.87
CA ILE A 41 -9.57 0.22 -1.64
C ILE A 41 -8.05 0.30 -1.74
N TYR A 42 -7.56 1.23 -2.56
CA TYR A 42 -6.15 1.51 -2.74
C TYR A 42 -5.83 2.91 -2.23
N TYR A 43 -5.19 3.00 -1.07
CA TYR A 43 -4.72 4.29 -0.54
C TYR A 43 -3.43 4.69 -1.26
N THR A 44 -3.41 5.87 -1.89
CA THR A 44 -2.22 6.35 -2.61
C THR A 44 -1.12 6.71 -1.62
N VAL A 45 0.09 6.20 -1.85
CA VAL A 45 1.26 6.49 -1.01
C VAL A 45 2.15 7.45 -1.80
N ARG A 46 2.16 8.73 -1.42
CA ARG A 46 3.10 9.70 -1.98
C ARG A 46 4.53 9.28 -1.67
N VAL A 47 5.39 9.50 -2.66
CA VAL A 47 6.77 9.06 -2.72
C VAL A 47 7.59 10.12 -3.44
N GLU A 48 8.61 10.65 -2.79
CA GLU A 48 9.51 11.66 -3.35
C GLU A 48 10.99 11.23 -3.20
N PRO A 49 11.82 11.35 -4.26
CA PRO A 49 11.47 11.71 -5.63
C PRO A 49 10.53 10.67 -6.26
N HIS A 50 9.70 11.14 -7.20
CA HIS A 50 8.56 10.38 -7.69
C HIS A 50 8.97 9.10 -8.43
N ILE A 51 8.66 7.94 -7.84
CA ILE A 51 8.56 6.67 -8.57
C ILE A 51 7.16 6.57 -9.21
N PRO A 52 6.97 5.85 -10.34
CA PRO A 52 5.74 5.84 -11.14
C PRO A 52 4.41 5.54 -10.41
N GLY A 53 4.46 5.00 -9.19
CA GLY A 53 3.30 4.92 -8.31
C GLY A 53 3.56 4.04 -7.08
N ALA A 54 2.87 4.34 -5.98
CA ALA A 54 2.77 3.45 -4.83
C ALA A 54 1.37 3.52 -4.22
N ALA A 55 0.83 2.38 -3.79
CA ALA A 55 -0.49 2.32 -3.14
C ALA A 55 -0.59 1.13 -2.16
N ALA A 56 -1.26 1.34 -1.03
CA ALA A 56 -1.58 0.29 -0.06
C ALA A 56 -2.99 -0.25 -0.33
N ALA A 57 -3.09 -1.52 -0.71
CA ALA A 57 -4.33 -2.19 -1.09
C ALA A 57 -4.97 -2.93 0.09
N PHE A 58 -6.29 -2.78 0.21
CA PHE A 58 -7.13 -3.41 1.22
C PHE A 58 -8.37 -4.03 0.56
N GLU A 59 -8.78 -5.21 1.02
CA GLU A 59 -10.12 -5.74 0.76
C GLU A 59 -11.12 -5.08 1.72
N PHE A 60 -12.24 -4.60 1.21
CA PHE A 60 -13.34 -4.04 1.99
C PHE A 60 -14.51 -5.05 2.07
N VAL A 61 -14.69 -5.63 3.24
CA VAL A 61 -15.73 -6.62 3.52
C VAL A 61 -17.02 -5.90 3.93
N THR A 62 -17.86 -5.58 2.94
CA THR A 62 -19.07 -4.75 3.10
C THR A 62 -20.05 -5.29 4.15
N SER A 63 -20.09 -6.61 4.40
CA SER A 63 -20.99 -7.23 5.38
C SER A 63 -20.57 -7.04 6.85
N THR A 64 -19.34 -6.60 7.11
CA THR A 64 -18.79 -6.37 8.46
C THR A 64 -18.12 -5.00 8.60
N GLU A 65 -18.04 -4.24 7.52
CA GLU A 65 -17.31 -2.97 7.38
C GLU A 65 -15.84 -3.09 7.84
N ARG A 66 -15.20 -4.20 7.45
CA ARG A 66 -13.82 -4.52 7.79
C ARG A 66 -12.88 -4.30 6.61
N LEU A 67 -11.70 -3.79 6.92
CA LEU A 67 -10.60 -3.52 5.99
C LEU A 67 -9.51 -4.56 6.25
N ILE A 68 -9.37 -5.51 5.33
CA ILE A 68 -8.35 -6.57 5.39
C ILE A 68 -7.13 -6.09 4.57
N PRO A 69 -5.95 -5.89 5.19
CA PRO A 69 -4.76 -5.46 4.47
C PRO A 69 -4.25 -6.56 3.52
N ILE A 70 -3.95 -6.19 2.27
CA ILE A 70 -3.43 -7.11 1.24
C ILE A 70 -1.93 -6.90 1.06
N ALA A 71 -1.54 -5.79 0.43
CA ALA A 71 -0.16 -5.50 0.07
C ALA A 71 0.02 -4.02 -0.24
N ILE A 72 1.27 -3.56 -0.18
CA ILE A 72 1.69 -2.31 -0.84
C ILE A 72 2.18 -2.68 -2.24
N VAL A 73 1.58 -2.06 -3.25
CA VAL A 73 2.03 -2.10 -4.64
C VAL A 73 2.99 -0.93 -4.85
N PHE A 74 4.17 -1.20 -5.41
CA PHE A 74 5.09 -0.18 -5.91
C PHE A 74 5.35 -0.42 -7.40
N LEU A 75 5.23 0.63 -8.22
CA LEU A 75 5.67 0.64 -9.61
C LEU A 75 7.06 1.27 -9.68
N LEU A 76 8.03 0.49 -10.16
CA LEU A 76 9.45 0.84 -10.22
C LEU A 76 9.87 1.09 -11.67
N PRO A 77 10.74 2.08 -11.93
CA PRO A 77 11.30 2.29 -13.27
C PRO A 77 12.00 1.05 -13.84
N ARG A 78 11.91 0.84 -15.16
CA ARG A 78 12.41 -0.36 -15.86
C ARG A 78 13.93 -0.40 -16.03
N ASP A 79 14.60 0.73 -15.82
CA ASP A 79 16.05 0.90 -15.77
C ASP A 79 16.65 0.62 -14.38
N VAL A 80 15.83 0.29 -13.38
CA VAL A 80 16.33 -0.19 -12.08
C VAL A 80 17.04 -1.53 -12.26
N ASP A 81 18.29 -1.57 -11.80
CA ASP A 81 19.14 -2.76 -11.81
C ASP A 81 18.49 -3.98 -11.14
N LEU A 82 18.59 -5.14 -11.79
CA LEU A 82 18.03 -6.40 -11.31
C LEU A 82 18.71 -6.91 -10.03
N GLY A 83 19.95 -6.51 -9.75
CA GLY A 83 20.62 -6.77 -8.48
C GLY A 83 19.96 -6.04 -7.31
N LYS A 84 19.62 -4.75 -7.47
CA LYS A 84 18.82 -3.97 -6.51
C LYS A 84 17.44 -4.61 -6.27
N ILE A 85 16.77 -5.06 -7.33
CA ILE A 85 15.46 -5.74 -7.26
C ILE A 85 15.58 -7.10 -6.53
N SER A 86 16.65 -7.85 -6.75
CA SER A 86 16.92 -9.09 -6.00
C SER A 86 17.22 -8.83 -4.51
N ALA A 87 17.85 -7.70 -4.16
CA ALA A 87 18.05 -7.30 -2.77
C ALA A 87 16.72 -6.98 -2.07
N LEU A 88 15.81 -6.23 -2.73
CA LEU A 88 14.46 -5.95 -2.21
C LEU A 88 13.72 -7.22 -1.81
N SER A 89 13.69 -8.22 -2.70
CA SER A 89 12.97 -9.48 -2.46
C SER A 89 13.47 -10.21 -1.21
N LYS A 90 14.79 -10.18 -0.93
CA LYS A 90 15.40 -10.78 0.26
C LYS A 90 15.12 -9.98 1.54
N ASP A 91 15.23 -8.66 1.49
CA ASP A 91 15.14 -7.79 2.68
C ASP A 91 13.70 -7.64 3.21
N LEU A 92 12.72 -7.59 2.30
CA LEU A 92 11.34 -7.20 2.62
C LEU A 92 10.30 -8.31 2.38
N ASN A 93 10.72 -9.49 1.89
CA ASN A 93 9.85 -10.57 1.40
C ASN A 93 8.89 -10.07 0.29
N VAL A 94 9.47 -9.62 -0.81
CA VAL A 94 8.76 -8.95 -1.92
C VAL A 94 8.56 -9.89 -3.10
N TYR A 95 7.34 -9.94 -3.62
CA TYR A 95 7.05 -10.54 -4.91
C TYR A 95 7.23 -9.51 -6.03
N ILE A 96 8.03 -9.85 -7.05
CA ILE A 96 8.35 -8.97 -8.17
C ILE A 96 7.62 -9.45 -9.43
N PHE A 97 7.03 -8.52 -10.17
CA PHE A 97 6.31 -8.77 -11.42
C PHE A 97 6.69 -7.76 -12.52
N GLY A 98 6.33 -8.06 -13.78
CA GLY A 98 6.42 -7.10 -14.89
C GLY A 98 5.07 -6.42 -15.10
N SER A 99 5.06 -5.10 -15.31
CA SER A 99 3.84 -4.30 -15.51
C SER A 99 4.05 -3.32 -16.66
N GLY A 100 3.88 -3.80 -17.90
CA GLY A 100 4.08 -3.02 -19.12
C GLY A 100 5.49 -2.45 -19.24
N GLU A 101 5.61 -1.13 -19.08
CA GLU A 101 6.87 -0.38 -19.12
C GLU A 101 7.52 -0.16 -17.72
N SER A 102 7.02 -0.84 -16.69
CA SER A 102 7.55 -0.79 -15.31
C SER A 102 7.80 -2.18 -14.74
N TYR A 103 8.65 -2.28 -13.71
CA TYR A 103 8.60 -3.42 -12.79
C TYR A 103 7.60 -3.13 -11.67
N GLY A 104 6.94 -4.17 -11.19
CA GLY A 104 6.06 -4.10 -10.03
C GLY A 104 6.65 -4.84 -8.84
N ALA A 105 6.47 -4.29 -7.64
CA ALA A 105 6.86 -4.90 -6.37
C ALA A 105 5.65 -4.95 -5.43
N LEU A 106 5.23 -6.15 -5.04
CA LEU A 106 4.22 -6.38 -4.01
C LEU A 106 4.89 -6.68 -2.68
N VAL A 107 4.64 -5.84 -1.68
CA VAL A 107 5.09 -6.02 -0.31
C VAL A 107 3.89 -6.40 0.56
N PRO A 108 3.76 -7.65 1.04
CA PRO A 108 2.62 -8.06 1.85
C PRO A 108 2.45 -7.19 3.10
N LEU A 109 1.19 -6.85 3.39
CA LEU A 109 0.75 -6.22 4.63
C LEU A 109 0.16 -7.29 5.57
N GLU A 110 0.12 -6.98 6.87
CA GLU A 110 -0.40 -7.84 7.93
C GLU A 110 -1.38 -7.03 8.80
N GLU A 111 -2.24 -7.68 9.60
CA GLU A 111 -3.22 -7.02 10.49
C GLU A 111 -2.60 -6.09 11.56
N TYR A 112 -1.28 -6.06 11.71
CA TYR A 112 -0.58 -5.32 12.78
C TYR A 112 0.68 -4.64 12.25
N GLY A 113 0.87 -3.37 12.62
CA GLY A 113 2.07 -2.62 12.23
C GLY A 113 2.08 -2.24 10.75
N ILE A 114 0.91 -2.08 10.15
CA ILE A 114 0.68 -1.61 8.77
C ILE A 114 1.46 -0.31 8.53
N ARG A 115 1.35 0.67 9.43
CA ARG A 115 2.09 1.94 9.33
C ARG A 115 3.59 1.70 9.24
N ASP A 116 4.13 0.90 10.16
CA ASP A 116 5.57 0.64 10.23
C ASP A 116 6.04 -0.25 9.07
N ARG A 117 5.17 -1.07 8.49
CA ARG A 117 5.42 -1.82 7.26
C ARG A 117 5.44 -0.87 6.04
N ILE A 118 4.51 0.08 5.93
CA ILE A 118 4.49 1.12 4.89
C ILE A 118 5.76 1.98 4.97
N VAL A 119 6.08 2.53 6.15
CA VAL A 119 7.25 3.40 6.36
C VAL A 119 8.56 2.68 6.03
N ARG A 120 8.79 1.47 6.57
CA ARG A 120 10.04 0.73 6.32
C ARG A 120 10.17 0.31 4.85
N SER A 121 9.10 -0.18 4.24
CA SER A 121 9.15 -0.70 2.87
C SER A 121 9.34 0.42 1.84
N THR A 122 8.59 1.53 2.01
CA THR A 122 8.70 2.71 1.13
C THR A 122 10.10 3.33 1.20
N ARG A 123 10.63 3.56 2.41
CA ARG A 123 12.00 4.08 2.59
C ARG A 123 13.05 3.16 1.95
N ARG A 124 12.97 1.85 2.16
CA ARG A 124 13.96 0.90 1.61
C ARG A 124 13.87 0.77 0.08
N ILE A 125 12.68 0.91 -0.49
CA ILE A 125 12.49 0.97 -1.96
C ILE A 125 13.09 2.27 -2.52
N LEU A 126 12.83 3.43 -1.93
CA LEU A 126 13.41 4.71 -2.37
C LEU A 126 14.93 4.77 -2.18
N GLU A 127 15.48 4.17 -1.12
CA GLU A 127 16.92 4.06 -0.91
C GLU A 127 17.57 3.24 -2.03
N LEU A 128 17.02 2.06 -2.35
CA LEU A 128 17.59 1.19 -3.37
C LEU A 128 17.36 1.72 -4.79
N VAL A 129 16.16 2.20 -5.11
CA VAL A 129 15.80 2.70 -6.45
C VAL A 129 16.46 4.05 -6.71
N ALA A 130 16.15 5.06 -5.89
CA ALA A 130 16.50 6.46 -6.11
C ALA A 130 17.70 6.98 -5.28
N GLY A 131 18.24 6.17 -4.35
CA GLY A 131 19.35 6.57 -3.48
C GLY A 131 18.94 7.42 -2.27
N VAL A 132 17.63 7.59 -2.02
CA VAL A 132 17.11 8.53 -1.02
C VAL A 132 16.93 7.85 0.34
N LYS A 133 17.55 8.44 1.37
CA LYS A 133 17.69 7.84 2.71
C LYS A 133 16.75 8.43 3.76
N GLU A 134 16.35 9.68 3.57
CA GLU A 134 15.42 10.39 4.45
C GLU A 134 14.16 10.69 3.64
N PHE A 135 13.08 10.01 4.00
CA PHE A 135 11.77 10.16 3.38
C PHE A 135 10.68 9.69 4.35
N ASP A 136 9.58 10.41 4.43
CA ASP A 136 8.39 10.06 5.19
C ASP A 136 7.21 9.89 4.23
N PRO A 137 6.64 8.66 4.08
CA PRO A 137 5.49 8.46 3.21
C PRO A 137 4.28 9.21 3.74
N LEU A 138 3.50 9.76 2.81
CA LEU A 138 2.24 10.43 3.08
C LEU A 138 1.15 9.73 2.27
N ILE A 139 0.11 9.26 2.93
CA ILE A 139 -1.11 8.78 2.30
C ILE A 139 -1.97 10.01 1.98
N ASP A 140 -2.14 10.29 0.69
CA ASP A 140 -2.63 11.57 0.19
C ASP A 140 -3.94 11.49 -0.62
N GLY A 141 -4.51 10.29 -0.74
CA GLY A 141 -5.75 10.01 -1.45
C GLY A 141 -6.06 8.52 -1.49
N TYR A 142 -7.04 8.15 -2.30
CA TYR A 142 -7.43 6.76 -2.54
C TYR A 142 -8.03 6.59 -3.95
N TYR A 143 -8.15 5.34 -4.40
CA TYR A 143 -9.03 4.92 -5.48
C TYR A 143 -9.64 3.55 -5.16
N LEU A 144 -10.71 3.20 -5.88
CA LEU A 144 -11.55 2.03 -5.62
C LEU A 144 -11.53 1.09 -6.83
N ASP A 145 -11.64 -0.22 -6.59
CA ASP A 145 -11.71 -1.23 -7.65
C ASP A 145 -12.51 -2.48 -7.23
N LEU A 146 -12.76 -3.37 -8.19
CA LEU A 146 -13.39 -4.67 -7.99
C LEU A 146 -12.35 -5.79 -8.10
N LEU A 147 -12.07 -6.47 -6.98
CA LEU A 147 -11.41 -7.77 -6.98
C LEU A 147 -12.40 -8.81 -7.53
N VAL A 148 -12.33 -9.04 -8.84
CA VAL A 148 -13.05 -10.11 -9.55
C VAL A 148 -12.24 -11.41 -9.43
N ALA A 149 -12.89 -12.47 -8.94
CA ALA A 149 -12.34 -13.82 -8.77
C ALA A 149 -12.76 -14.79 -9.90
#